data_AF-A0AAX6BTE6-F1
#
_entry.id   AF-A0AAX6BTE6-F1
#
_cell.length_a   1.000
_cell.length_b   1.000
_cell.length_c   1.000
_cell.angle_alpha   90.00
_cell.angle_beta   90.00
_cell.angle_gamma   90.00
#
_symmetry.space_group_name_H-M   'P 1'
#
loop_
_entity.id
_entity.type
_entity.pdbx_description
1 polymer ?
#
loop_
_entity_poly.entity_id
_entity_poly.type
_entity_poly.pdbx_seq_one_letter_code
_entity_poly.pdbx_strand_id
1 'polypeptide(L)' 'MVSMKLLECFCQSRKTQAFYSKCIDEAQTEEEKEFLSELVKAAAKTSNEIKQFCEDIRKKQ' A
#
# COMPACT_ATOMS: atom_id res chain seq x y z
N MET A 1 -13.24 15.58 8.89
CA MET A 1 -12.21 16.12 7.99
C MET A 1 -11.05 15.13 7.93
N VAL A 2 -10.66 14.62 6.75
CA VAL A 2 -9.55 13.67 6.61
C VAL A 2 -8.23 14.41 6.78
N SER A 3 -7.33 13.91 7.62
CA SER A 3 -6.00 14.51 7.81
C SER A 3 -5.20 14.48 6.50
N MET A 4 -4.66 15.63 6.07
CA MET A 4 -3.81 15.71 4.88
C MET A 4 -2.61 14.76 4.95
N LYS A 5 -2.06 14.53 6.15
CA LYS A 5 -0.95 13.59 6.35
C LYS A 5 -1.35 12.13 6.14
N LEU A 6 -2.55 11.73 6.54
CA LEU A 6 -3.04 10.37 6.29
C LEU A 6 -3.27 10.13 4.79
N LEU A 7 -3.76 11.14 4.08
CA LEU A 7 -3.91 11.06 2.62
C LEU A 7 -2.54 10.94 1.92
N GLU A 8 -1.53 11.71 2.36
CA GLU A 8 -0.15 11.56 1.88
C GLU A 8 0.38 10.13 2.12
N CYS A 9 0.22 9.60 3.34
CA CYS A 9 0.63 8.22 3.66
C CYS A 9 -0.08 7.18 2.80
N PHE A 10 -1.40 7.31 2.59
CA PHE A 10 -2.17 6.45 1.71
C PHE A 10 -1.59 6.45 0.29
N CYS A 11 -1.38 7.65 -0.26
CA CYS A 11 -0.84 7.83 -1.61
C CYS A 11 0.57 7.24 -1.75
N GLN A 12 1.44 7.45 -0.76
CA GLN A 12 2.79 6.87 -0.80
C GLN A 12 2.75 5.34 -0.73
N SER A 13 1.91 4.76 0.14
CA SER A 13 1.72 3.31 0.20
C SER A 13 1.28 2.71 -1.14
N ARG A 14 0.38 3.40 -1.86
CA ARG A 14 -0.06 2.98 -3.20
C ARG A 14 1.03 3.14 -4.27
N LYS A 15 1.86 4.18 -4.19
CA LYS A 15 3.02 4.34 -5.10
C LYS A 15 4.06 3.25 -4.86
N THR A 16 4.36 2.95 -3.60
CA THR A 16 5.25 1.86 -3.20
C THR A 16 4.73 0.51 -3.68
N GLN A 17 3.43 0.24 -3.52
CA GLN A 17 2.79 -0.96 -4.07
C GLN A 17 3.02 -1.08 -5.58
N ALA A 18 2.74 0.00 -6.33
CA ALA A 18 2.91 0.01 -7.79
C ALA A 18 4.37 -0.15 -8.21
N PHE A 19 5.31 0.40 -7.43
CA PHE A 19 6.73 0.20 -7.65
C PHE A 19 7.12 -1.28 -7.49
N TYR A 20 6.73 -1.93 -6.38
CA TYR A 20 6.99 -3.36 -6.19
C TYR A 20 6.36 -4.23 -7.27
N SER A 21 5.14 -3.90 -7.73
CA SER A 21 4.51 -4.61 -8.83
C SER A 21 5.32 -4.55 -10.13
N LYS A 22 5.99 -3.43 -10.42
CA LYS A 22 6.90 -3.35 -11.58
C LYS A 22 8.15 -4.18 -11.38
N CYS A 23 8.72 -4.18 -10.16
CA CYS A 23 9.90 -4.99 -9.86
C CYS A 23 9.62 -6.50 -10.00
N ILE A 24 8.37 -6.95 -9.80
CA ILE A 24 7.98 -8.36 -10.03
C ILE A 24 8.21 -8.76 -11.49
N ASP A 25 7.92 -7.87 -12.45
CA ASP A 25 8.12 -8.13 -13.88
C ASP A 25 9.62 -8.19 -14.25
N GLU A 26 10.47 -7.60 -13.41
CA GLU A 26 11.92 -7.52 -13.56
C GLU A 26 12.69 -8.56 -12.71
N ALA A 27 11.99 -9.36 -11.91
CA ALA A 27 12.60 -10.34 -11.01
C ALA A 27 13.39 -11.41 -11.79
N GLN A 28 14.59 -11.75 -11.29
CA GLN A 28 15.50 -12.68 -11.97
C GLN A 28 15.32 -14.13 -11.48
N THR A 29 14.72 -14.31 -10.30
CA THR A 29 14.47 -15.61 -9.68
C THR A 29 13.04 -15.72 -9.16
N GLU A 30 12.55 -16.95 -9.00
CA GLU A 30 11.23 -17.18 -8.38
C GLU A 30 11.22 -16.76 -6.90
N GLU A 31 12.34 -16.89 -6.18
CA GLU A 31 12.45 -16.43 -4.79
C GLU A 31 12.29 -14.90 -4.68
N GLU A 32 12.95 -14.14 -5.57
CA GLU A 32 12.76 -12.68 -5.66
C GLU A 32 11.31 -12.32 -5.98
N LYS A 33 10.70 -13.04 -6.92
CA LYS A 33 9.32 -12.82 -7.35
C LYS A 33 8.32 -13.08 -6.22
N GLU A 34 8.50 -14.15 -5.46
CA GLU A 34 7.70 -14.47 -4.28
C GLU A 34 7.86 -13.38 -3.21
N PHE A 35 9.09 -12.98 -2.90
CA PHE A 35 9.36 -11.93 -1.94
C PHE A 35 8.72 -10.59 -2.35
N LEU A 36 8.87 -10.18 -3.60
CA LEU A 36 8.26 -8.95 -4.13
C LEU A 36 6.73 -9.02 -4.12
N SER A 37 6.14 -10.20 -4.36
CA SER A 37 4.69 -10.42 -4.24
C SER A 37 4.20 -10.16 -2.81
N GLU A 38 4.93 -10.63 -1.80
CA GLU A 38 4.62 -10.33 -0.40
C GLU A 38 4.75 -8.84 -0.09
N LEU A 39 5.75 -8.15 -0.65
CA LEU A 39 5.87 -6.69 -0.50
C LEU A 39 4.70 -5.93 -1.13
N VAL A 40 4.20 -6.36 -2.30
CA VAL A 40 2.99 -5.79 -2.92
C VAL A 40 1.78 -5.96 -2.00
N LYS A 41 1.58 -7.16 -1.43
CA LYS A 41 0.48 -7.44 -0.49
C LYS A 41 0.59 -6.57 0.77
N ALA A 42 1.79 -6.42 1.33
CA ALA A 42 2.03 -5.59 2.50
C ALA A 42 1.71 -4.11 2.23
N ALA A 43 2.18 -3.55 1.11
CA ALA A 43 1.89 -2.17 0.73
C ALA A 43 0.38 -1.93 0.45
N ALA A 44 -0.30 -2.93 -0.12
CA ALA A 44 -1.75 -2.90 -0.30
C ALA A 44 -2.48 -2.87 1.06
N LYS A 45 -2.09 -3.77 1.98
CA LYS A 45 -2.64 -3.85 3.34
C LYS A 45 -2.49 -2.52 4.07
N THR A 46 -1.30 -1.93 4.07
CA THR A 46 -1.04 -0.61 4.69
C THR A 46 -1.96 0.48 4.13
N SER A 47 -2.12 0.55 2.80
CA SER A 47 -3.02 1.55 2.20
C SER A 47 -4.48 1.33 2.60
N ASN A 48 -4.93 0.08 2.71
CA ASN A 48 -6.28 -0.27 3.12
C ASN A 48 -6.53 0.05 4.59
N GLU A 49 -5.56 -0.19 5.48
CA GLU A 49 -5.66 0.17 6.90
C GLU A 49 -5.80 1.68 7.09
N ILE A 50 -5.04 2.49 6.36
CA ILE A 50 -5.15 3.95 6.38
C ILE A 50 -6.53 4.39 5.89
N LYS A 51 -7.03 3.80 4.80
CA LYS A 51 -8.36 4.09 4.25
C LYS A 51 -9.44 3.75 5.28
N GLN A 52 -9.40 2.55 5.87
CA GLN A 52 -10.36 2.09 6.86
C GLN A 52 -10.40 3.02 8.07
N PHE A 53 -9.23 3.39 8.59
CA PHE A 53 -9.12 4.34 9.69
C PHE A 53 -9.78 5.69 9.36
N CYS A 54 -9.57 6.22 8.16
CA CYS A 54 -10.22 7.46 7.72
C CYS A 54 -11.75 7.33 7.62
N GLU A 55 -12.25 6.19 7.14
CA GLU A 55 -13.69 5.91 7.06
C GLU A 55 -14.33 5.77 8.45
N ASP A 56 -13.65 5.11 9.38
CA ASP A 56 -14.14 4.93 10.75
C ASP A 56 -14.20 6.25 11.51
N ILE A 57 -13.21 7.14 11.32
CA ILE A 57 -13.28 8.51 11.85
C ILE A 57 -14.49 9.24 11.26
N ARG A 58 -14.71 9.14 9.95
CA ARG A 58 -15.83 9.83 9.28
C ARG A 58 -17.20 9.37 9.80
N LYS A 59 -17.37 8.09 10.14
CA LYS A 59 -18.62 7.54 10.70
C LYS A 59 -18.90 7.96 12.14
N LYS A 60 -17.87 8.40 12.87
CA LYS A 60 -17.98 8.89 14.26
C LYS A 60 -18.23 10.40 14.34
N GLN A 61 -18.21 11.10 13.20
CA GLN A 61 -18.57 12.52 13.07
C GLN A 61 -20.04 12.63 12.66
#